data_AF-A0A3N7CVL6-F1
#
_entry.id   AF-A0A3N7CVL6-F1
#
_cell.length_a   1.000
_cell.length_b   1.000
_cell.length_c   1.000
_cell.angle_alpha   90.00
_cell.angle_beta   90.00
_cell.angle_gamma   90.00
#
_symmetry.space_group_name_H-M   'P 1'
#
loop_
_entity.id
_entity.type
_entity.pdbx_description
1 polymer ?
#
loop_
_entity_poly.entity_id
_entity_poly.type
_entity_poly.pdbx_seq_one_letter_code
_entity_poly.pdbx_strand_id
1 'polypeptide(L)'
;MRNIKKFIELNGADIVAACVGTGLFPSVLMGQIIQESSGDNGEFGLSGLAYKYNNYAGIKAWGAYTGKRVKLKTGEQTKAGKNYTVYADFCFFENFKDFLKWRTVFLNKNKNYVNSGVFKAKTPFEQITALKKAGYATDVNYVSRVYAHITSNGLMSLDEQLKKKVVPVLENPLKSKNTWFKNLLETFSLTIDTTTTK
;
A
#
# COMPACT_ATOMS: atom_id res chain seq x y z
N MET A 1 3.20 6.88 15.42
CA MET A 1 4.48 6.51 14.80
C MET A 1 5.42 7.70 14.95
N ARG A 2 6.70 7.44 15.20
CA ARG A 2 7.81 8.40 15.32
C ARG A 2 8.76 8.24 14.13
N ASN A 3 9.60 9.23 13.87
CA ASN A 3 10.61 9.18 12.80
C ASN A 3 10.05 8.80 11.42
N ILE A 4 8.84 9.29 11.09
CA ILE A 4 8.08 8.90 9.90
C ILE A 4 8.89 9.14 8.62
N LYS A 5 9.61 10.27 8.52
CA LYS A 5 10.47 10.57 7.37
C LYS A 5 11.52 9.47 7.12
N LYS A 6 12.23 9.06 8.17
CA LYS A 6 13.22 7.96 8.10
C LYS A 6 12.56 6.63 7.75
N PHE A 7 11.37 6.35 8.31
CA PHE A 7 10.61 5.17 7.95
C PHE A 7 10.25 5.14 6.45
N ILE A 8 9.87 6.29 5.89
CA ILE A 8 9.59 6.44 4.44
C ILE A 8 10.86 6.24 3.62
N GLU A 9 11.98 6.85 4.01
CA GLU A 9 13.26 6.71 3.31
C GLU A 9 13.73 5.24 3.24
N LEU A 10 13.58 4.48 4.33
CA LEU A 10 13.99 3.08 4.40
C LEU A 10 13.06 2.13 3.65
N ASN A 11 11.74 2.38 3.68
CA ASN A 11 10.74 1.40 3.23
C ASN A 11 10.02 1.81 1.93
N GLY A 12 10.20 3.05 1.47
CA GLY A 12 9.47 3.61 0.34
C GLY A 12 9.65 2.81 -0.95
N ALA A 13 10.88 2.37 -1.24
CA ALA A 13 11.18 1.58 -2.43
C ALA A 13 10.44 0.22 -2.43
N ASP A 14 10.41 -0.47 -1.29
CA ASP A 14 9.71 -1.75 -1.15
C ASP A 14 8.18 -1.58 -1.25
N ILE A 15 7.63 -0.51 -0.67
CA ILE A 15 6.21 -0.15 -0.79
C ILE A 15 5.83 0.13 -2.24
N VAL A 16 6.64 0.91 -2.96
CA VAL A 16 6.42 1.18 -4.39
C VAL A 16 6.46 -0.12 -5.18
N ALA A 17 7.45 -0.98 -4.93
CA ALA A 17 7.57 -2.28 -5.61
C ALA A 17 6.37 -3.20 -5.35
N ALA A 18 5.85 -3.24 -4.12
CA ALA A 18 4.68 -4.05 -3.76
C ALA A 18 3.39 -3.61 -4.45
N CYS A 19 3.33 -2.37 -4.97
CA CYS A 19 2.17 -1.83 -5.65
C CYS A 19 2.21 -1.98 -7.19
N VAL A 20 3.36 -2.35 -7.78
CA VAL A 20 3.51 -2.49 -9.25
C VAL A 20 2.48 -3.47 -9.82
N GLY A 21 1.72 -3.01 -10.82
CA GLY A 21 0.73 -3.83 -11.53
C GLY A 21 -0.52 -4.20 -10.70
N THR A 22 -0.61 -3.76 -9.43
CA THR A 22 -1.72 -4.15 -8.55
C THR A 22 -2.94 -3.24 -8.67
N GLY A 23 -2.75 -1.99 -9.09
CA GLY A 23 -3.77 -0.93 -8.99
C GLY A 23 -3.87 -0.31 -7.59
N LEU A 24 -2.99 -0.67 -6.65
CA LEU A 24 -2.88 -0.06 -5.32
C LEU A 24 -1.93 1.14 -5.34
N PHE A 25 -2.26 2.20 -4.61
CA PHE A 25 -1.42 3.38 -4.47
C PHE A 25 -0.42 3.20 -3.31
N PRO A 26 0.90 3.37 -3.55
CA PRO A 26 1.93 3.40 -2.51
C PRO A 26 1.63 4.39 -1.38
N SER A 27 1.10 5.58 -1.71
CA SER A 27 0.73 6.59 -0.73
C SER A 27 -0.34 6.09 0.24
N VAL A 28 -1.36 5.38 -0.27
CA VAL A 28 -2.42 4.77 0.52
C VAL A 28 -1.88 3.68 1.43
N LEU A 29 -1.03 2.80 0.89
CA LEU A 29 -0.36 1.74 1.66
C LEU A 29 0.46 2.33 2.81
N MET A 30 1.32 3.32 2.53
CA MET A 30 2.12 3.96 3.56
C MET A 30 1.26 4.73 4.58
N GLY A 31 0.24 5.47 4.13
CA GLY A 31 -0.68 6.20 5.00
C GLY A 31 -1.42 5.28 5.98
N GLN A 32 -1.89 4.12 5.50
CA GLN A 32 -2.46 3.08 6.35
C GLN A 32 -1.43 2.51 7.33
N ILE A 33 -0.21 2.19 6.88
CA ILE A 33 0.84 1.70 7.78
C ILE A 33 1.08 2.70 8.92
N ILE A 34 1.22 3.99 8.62
CA ILE A 34 1.42 5.02 9.65
C ILE A 34 0.25 5.04 10.64
N GLN A 35 -0.99 5.03 10.15
CA GLN A 35 -2.19 5.09 10.99
C GLN A 35 -2.36 3.83 11.86
N GLU A 36 -2.26 2.65 11.26
CA GLU A 36 -2.64 1.37 11.87
C GLU A 36 -1.52 0.77 12.74
N SER A 37 -0.26 1.14 12.49
CA SER A 37 0.88 0.58 13.21
C SER A 37 1.47 1.49 14.28
N SER A 38 0.84 2.62 14.59
CA SER A 38 1.33 3.55 15.62
C SER A 38 1.28 2.95 17.04
N GLY A 39 2.33 3.16 17.83
CA GLY A 39 2.46 2.78 19.23
C GLY A 39 3.77 3.28 19.83
N ASP A 40 4.35 2.53 20.78
CA ASP A 40 5.50 3.00 21.57
C ASP A 40 6.77 2.15 21.41
N ASN A 41 6.74 1.09 20.59
CA ASN A 41 7.83 0.13 20.48
C ASN A 41 8.87 0.52 19.42
N GLY A 42 10.15 0.35 19.77
CA GLY A 42 11.26 0.56 18.85
C GLY A 42 11.41 2.01 18.37
N GLU A 43 12.34 2.21 17.44
CA GLU A 43 12.71 3.52 16.91
C GLU A 43 11.50 4.26 16.30
N PHE A 44 10.63 3.56 15.59
CA PHE A 44 9.51 4.15 14.87
C PHE A 44 8.23 4.28 15.72
N GLY A 45 8.24 3.89 17.01
CA GLY A 45 7.02 3.93 17.83
C GLY A 45 5.91 3.12 17.19
N LEU A 46 6.13 1.81 17.08
CA LEU A 46 5.21 0.86 16.51
C LEU A 46 4.31 0.24 17.57
N SER A 47 3.12 -0.20 17.17
CA SER A 47 2.26 -1.05 17.97
C SER A 47 2.97 -2.37 18.25
N GLY A 48 2.62 -3.04 19.35
CA GLY A 48 3.23 -4.33 19.68
C GLY A 48 3.00 -5.39 18.58
N LEU A 49 1.87 -5.31 17.88
CA LEU A 49 1.53 -6.20 16.77
C LEU A 49 2.43 -5.98 15.55
N ALA A 50 2.67 -4.73 15.18
CA ALA A 50 3.57 -4.39 14.09
C ALA A 50 5.04 -4.70 14.45
N TYR A 51 5.45 -4.36 15.68
CA TYR A 51 6.83 -4.53 16.13
C TYR A 51 7.26 -5.99 16.28
N LYS A 52 6.42 -6.84 16.87
CA LYS A 52 6.78 -8.23 17.19
C LYS A 52 6.46 -9.23 16.07
N TYR A 53 5.46 -8.93 15.25
CA TYR A 53 4.89 -9.89 14.29
C TYR A 53 4.82 -9.35 12.86
N ASN A 54 5.47 -8.22 12.60
CA ASN A 54 5.48 -7.52 11.31
C ASN A 54 4.08 -7.23 10.73
N ASN A 55 3.04 -7.16 11.56
CA ASN A 55 1.68 -6.93 11.10
C ASN A 55 1.29 -5.46 11.27
N TYR A 56 1.62 -4.66 10.25
CA TYR A 56 1.48 -3.19 10.26
C TYR A 56 0.06 -2.69 9.96
N ALA A 57 -0.90 -3.58 9.71
CA ALA A 57 -2.28 -3.22 9.35
C ALA A 57 -3.33 -3.92 10.22
N GLY A 58 -2.93 -4.56 11.32
CA GLY A 58 -3.87 -5.23 12.22
C GLY A 58 -4.64 -6.39 11.56
N ILE A 59 -4.05 -7.04 10.55
CA ILE A 59 -4.76 -8.06 9.75
C ILE A 59 -5.01 -9.29 10.61
N LYS A 60 -6.28 -9.58 10.85
CA LYS A 60 -6.73 -10.83 11.46
C LYS A 60 -6.55 -11.98 10.48
N ALA A 61 -6.19 -13.16 10.99
CA ALA A 61 -6.09 -14.36 10.17
C ALA A 61 -7.49 -14.74 9.64
N TRP A 62 -7.58 -15.03 8.33
CA TRP A 62 -8.79 -15.51 7.68
C TRP A 62 -8.62 -16.97 7.22
N GLY A 63 -9.71 -17.63 6.82
CA GLY A 63 -9.69 -19.06 6.50
C GLY A 63 -8.67 -19.48 5.43
N ALA A 64 -8.39 -18.62 4.45
CA ALA A 64 -7.43 -18.90 3.37
C ALA A 64 -6.00 -18.40 3.68
N TYR A 65 -5.75 -17.85 4.87
CA TYR A 65 -4.41 -17.45 5.27
C TYR A 65 -3.62 -18.67 5.76
N THR A 66 -2.54 -18.99 5.06
CA THR A 66 -1.70 -20.17 5.31
C THR A 66 -0.40 -19.86 6.07
N GLY A 67 -0.16 -18.59 6.42
CA GLY A 67 1.01 -18.17 7.19
C GLY A 67 0.88 -18.38 8.69
N LYS A 68 1.93 -17.97 9.42
CA LYS A 68 1.98 -18.05 10.90
C LYS A 68 0.90 -17.16 11.51
N ARG A 69 0.36 -17.57 12.66
CA ARG A 69 -0.68 -16.83 13.38
C ARG A 69 -0.27 -16.60 14.82
N VAL A 70 -0.79 -15.54 15.42
CA VAL A 70 -0.62 -15.27 16.85
C VAL A 70 -1.96 -14.88 17.47
N LYS A 71 -2.31 -15.53 18.58
CA LYS A 71 -3.54 -15.26 19.32
C LYS A 71 -3.30 -14.18 20.36
N LEU A 72 -3.97 -13.05 20.25
CA LEU A 72 -3.78 -11.89 21.13
C LEU A 72 -5.13 -11.36 21.62
N LYS A 73 -5.12 -10.70 22.78
CA LYS A 73 -6.26 -9.87 23.22
C LYS A 73 -6.33 -8.62 22.36
N THR A 74 -7.53 -8.26 21.92
CA THR A 74 -7.82 -7.03 21.18
C THR A 74 -9.03 -6.33 21.77
N GLY A 75 -9.01 -5.00 21.72
CA GLY A 75 -10.18 -4.18 22.01
C GLY A 75 -11.12 -4.17 20.80
N GLU A 76 -12.41 -4.29 21.06
CA GLU A 76 -13.48 -4.20 20.06
C GLU A 76 -14.56 -3.24 20.56
N GLN A 77 -15.36 -2.71 19.64
CA GLN A 77 -16.53 -1.91 19.96
C GLN A 77 -17.81 -2.60 19.53
N THR A 78 -18.80 -2.61 20.42
CA THR A 78 -20.17 -3.02 20.07
C THR A 78 -20.79 -1.99 19.11
N LYS A 79 -21.90 -2.36 18.43
CA LYS A 79 -22.66 -1.41 17.60
C LYS A 79 -23.13 -0.16 18.36
N ALA A 80 -23.27 -0.26 19.69
CA ALA A 80 -23.64 0.84 20.58
C ALA A 80 -22.42 1.63 21.12
N GLY A 81 -21.20 1.37 20.64
CA GLY A 81 -19.98 2.09 21.03
C GLY A 81 -19.31 1.61 22.32
N LYS A 82 -19.88 0.62 23.04
CA LYS A 82 -19.24 0.05 24.24
C LYS A 82 -17.98 -0.74 23.86
N ASN A 83 -16.86 -0.42 24.49
CA ASN A 83 -15.60 -1.15 24.36
C ASN A 83 -15.68 -2.50 25.11
N TYR A 84 -15.11 -3.55 24.52
CA TYR A 84 -14.91 -4.86 25.15
C TYR A 84 -13.60 -5.49 24.68
N THR A 85 -13.12 -6.53 25.36
CA THR A 85 -11.89 -7.25 24.98
C THR A 85 -12.22 -8.67 24.59
N VAL A 86 -11.65 -9.12 23.47
CA VAL A 86 -11.73 -10.52 23.01
C VAL A 86 -10.37 -11.02 22.56
N TYR A 87 -10.22 -12.34 22.44
CA TYR A 87 -9.08 -12.90 21.73
C TYR A 87 -9.38 -12.98 20.25
N ALA A 88 -8.39 -12.63 19.42
CA ALA A 88 -8.42 -12.81 17.98
C ALA A 88 -7.10 -13.41 17.50
N ASP A 89 -7.17 -14.19 16.43
CA ASP A 89 -5.98 -14.66 15.72
C ASP A 89 -5.55 -13.60 14.70
N PHE A 90 -4.33 -13.11 14.83
CA PHE A 90 -3.71 -12.17 13.91
C PHE A 90 -2.69 -12.88 13.03
N CYS A 91 -2.51 -12.38 11.80
CA CYS A 91 -1.42 -12.81 10.94
C CYS A 91 -0.07 -12.43 11.57
N PHE A 92 0.90 -13.33 11.47
CA PHE A 92 2.32 -13.10 11.75
C PHE A 92 3.05 -13.15 10.41
N PHE A 93 3.80 -12.10 10.08
CA PHE A 93 4.63 -12.07 8.88
C PHE A 93 6.11 -12.20 9.22
N GLU A 94 6.87 -12.89 8.36
CA GLU A 94 8.30 -13.13 8.62
C GLU A 94 9.11 -11.82 8.65
N ASN A 95 8.73 -10.87 7.79
CA ASN A 95 9.35 -9.56 7.67
C ASN A 95 8.40 -8.57 6.99
N PHE A 96 8.86 -7.33 6.83
CA PHE A 96 8.08 -6.26 6.21
C PHE A 96 7.62 -6.60 4.78
N LYS A 97 8.46 -7.20 3.93
CA LYS A 97 8.10 -7.56 2.55
C LYS A 97 7.02 -8.63 2.50
N ASP A 98 7.07 -9.60 3.41
CA ASP A 98 6.04 -10.64 3.54
C ASP A 98 4.69 -10.03 3.94
N PHE A 99 4.69 -9.05 4.85
CA PHE A 99 3.52 -8.25 5.17
C PHE A 99 2.95 -7.52 3.93
N LEU A 100 3.80 -6.82 3.16
CA LEU A 100 3.35 -6.09 1.97
C LEU A 100 2.66 -7.03 0.96
N LYS A 101 3.25 -8.20 0.71
CA LYS A 101 2.68 -9.24 -0.15
C LYS A 101 1.33 -9.71 0.37
N TRP A 102 1.27 -10.12 1.65
CA TRP A 102 0.05 -10.69 2.22
C TRP A 102 -1.07 -9.67 2.39
N ARG A 103 -0.77 -8.38 2.61
CA ARG A 103 -1.79 -7.33 2.57
C ARG A 103 -2.45 -7.27 1.19
N THR A 104 -1.68 -7.29 0.11
CA THR A 104 -2.23 -7.30 -1.25
C THR A 104 -3.08 -8.55 -1.49
N VAL A 105 -2.63 -9.72 -1.04
CA VAL A 105 -3.41 -10.97 -1.12
C VAL A 105 -4.71 -10.87 -0.32
N PHE A 106 -4.67 -10.35 0.90
CA PHE A 106 -5.83 -10.13 1.75
C PHE A 106 -6.89 -9.27 1.05
N LEU A 107 -6.46 -8.13 0.49
CA LEU A 107 -7.36 -7.25 -0.24
C LEU A 107 -7.95 -7.93 -1.50
N ASN A 108 -7.12 -8.66 -2.26
CA ASN A 108 -7.55 -9.26 -3.52
C ASN A 108 -8.45 -10.49 -3.34
N LYS A 109 -8.26 -11.25 -2.26
CA LYS A 109 -9.08 -12.43 -1.95
C LYS A 109 -10.47 -12.06 -1.41
N ASN A 110 -10.63 -10.89 -0.82
CA ASN A 110 -11.91 -10.42 -0.33
C ASN A 110 -12.67 -9.67 -1.44
N LYS A 111 -13.72 -10.31 -1.96
CA LYS A 111 -14.57 -9.81 -3.05
C LYS A 111 -15.17 -8.43 -2.75
N ASN A 112 -15.36 -8.05 -1.48
CA ASN A 112 -15.90 -6.74 -1.14
C ASN A 112 -14.94 -5.61 -1.55
N TYR A 113 -13.63 -5.78 -1.38
CA TYR A 113 -12.64 -4.80 -1.83
C TYR A 113 -12.56 -4.73 -3.35
N VAL A 114 -12.59 -5.88 -4.02
CA VAL A 114 -12.59 -5.97 -5.49
C VAL A 114 -13.82 -5.27 -6.07
N ASN A 115 -15.02 -5.62 -5.56
CA ASN A 115 -16.30 -5.10 -6.05
C ASN A 115 -16.51 -3.62 -5.69
N SER A 116 -15.90 -3.14 -4.60
CA SER A 116 -15.94 -1.72 -4.23
C SER A 116 -14.98 -0.85 -5.04
N GLY A 117 -14.21 -1.43 -5.96
CA GLY A 117 -13.33 -0.69 -6.86
C GLY A 117 -11.97 -0.31 -6.26
N VAL A 118 -11.53 -0.97 -5.16
CA VAL A 118 -10.23 -0.67 -4.52
C VAL A 118 -9.08 -0.70 -5.53
N PHE A 119 -9.05 -1.73 -6.38
CA PHE A 119 -8.00 -1.92 -7.41
C PHE A 119 -8.25 -1.14 -8.71
N LYS A 120 -9.37 -0.43 -8.83
CA LYS A 120 -9.77 0.33 -10.03
C LYS A 120 -9.79 1.84 -9.80
N ALA A 121 -9.62 2.28 -8.56
CA ALA A 121 -9.56 3.69 -8.17
C ALA A 121 -8.53 4.45 -8.99
N LYS A 122 -8.85 5.70 -9.34
CA LYS A 122 -7.98 6.58 -10.14
C LYS A 122 -7.16 7.54 -9.30
N THR A 123 -7.55 7.71 -8.04
CA THR A 123 -6.83 8.56 -7.08
C THR A 123 -6.64 7.85 -5.73
N PRO A 124 -5.64 8.26 -4.93
CA PRO A 124 -5.50 7.79 -3.55
C PRO A 124 -6.77 8.01 -2.71
N PHE A 125 -7.43 9.15 -2.86
CA PHE A 125 -8.67 9.47 -2.15
C PHE A 125 -9.82 8.50 -2.49
N GLU A 126 -10.00 8.22 -3.78
CA GLU A 126 -10.97 7.21 -4.24
C GLU A 126 -10.65 5.83 -3.68
N GLN A 127 -9.38 5.44 -3.64
CA GLN A 127 -8.98 4.12 -3.12
C GLN A 127 -9.26 3.98 -1.62
N ILE A 128 -8.98 5.01 -0.81
CA ILE A 128 -9.29 5.01 0.63
C ILE A 128 -10.81 4.97 0.85
N THR A 129 -11.56 5.71 0.05
CA THR A 129 -13.04 5.70 0.08
C THR A 129 -13.59 4.32 -0.27
N ALA A 130 -13.04 3.66 -1.30
CA ALA A 130 -13.40 2.30 -1.68
C ALA A 130 -13.06 1.28 -0.57
N LEU A 131 -11.90 1.42 0.09
CA LEU A 131 -11.51 0.60 1.23
C LEU A 131 -12.51 0.75 2.39
N LYS A 132 -12.89 1.99 2.72
CA LYS A 132 -13.89 2.27 3.76
C LYS A 132 -15.25 1.65 3.41
N LYS A 133 -15.73 1.87 2.19
CA LYS A 133 -16.99 1.31 1.67
C LYS A 133 -17.02 -0.22 1.74
N ALA A 134 -15.89 -0.86 1.49
CA ALA A 134 -15.72 -2.31 1.56
C ALA A 134 -15.61 -2.86 3.01
N GLY A 135 -15.63 -1.99 4.03
CA GLY A 135 -15.60 -2.38 5.43
C GLY A 135 -14.20 -2.53 6.03
N TYR A 136 -13.17 -1.86 5.46
CA TYR A 136 -11.81 -1.90 6.02
C TYR A 136 -11.74 -1.38 7.47
N ALA A 137 -12.47 -0.32 7.78
CA ALA A 137 -12.52 0.28 9.11
C ALA A 137 -13.95 0.67 9.48
N THR A 138 -14.30 0.58 10.76
CA THR A 138 -15.58 1.07 11.31
C THR A 138 -15.55 2.58 11.57
N ASP A 139 -14.37 3.13 11.81
CA ASP A 139 -14.13 4.56 12.05
C ASP A 139 -14.69 5.47 10.94
N VAL A 140 -15.57 6.40 11.30
CA VAL A 140 -16.17 7.38 10.38
C VAL A 140 -15.15 8.34 9.78
N ASN A 141 -14.08 8.63 10.52
CA ASN A 141 -13.01 9.54 10.09
C ASN A 141 -11.86 8.83 9.39
N TYR A 142 -12.01 7.55 9.06
CA TYR A 142 -10.94 6.75 8.48
C TYR A 142 -10.39 7.37 7.19
N VAL A 143 -11.27 7.83 6.29
CA VAL A 143 -10.86 8.40 5.01
C VAL A 143 -10.04 9.68 5.22
N SER A 144 -10.55 10.60 6.03
CA SER A 144 -9.88 11.88 6.30
C SER A 144 -8.57 11.69 7.04
N ARG A 145 -8.49 10.75 8.00
CA ARG A 145 -7.26 10.45 8.74
C ARG A 145 -6.16 9.87 7.85
N VAL A 146 -6.47 8.85 7.05
CA VAL A 146 -5.47 8.25 6.15
C VAL A 146 -5.02 9.29 5.13
N TYR A 147 -5.95 10.08 4.58
CA TYR A 147 -5.62 11.13 3.63
C TYR A 147 -4.77 12.24 4.26
N ALA A 148 -5.00 12.60 5.52
CA ALA A 148 -4.16 13.53 6.27
C ALA A 148 -2.73 13.00 6.44
N HIS A 149 -2.53 11.70 6.67
CA HIS A 149 -1.19 11.10 6.68
C HIS A 149 -0.50 11.21 5.32
N ILE A 150 -1.25 11.02 4.22
CA ILE A 150 -0.73 11.17 2.86
C ILE A 150 -0.22 12.58 2.59
N THR A 151 -1.03 13.58 2.92
CA THR A 151 -0.69 14.99 2.63
C THR A 151 0.40 15.50 3.55
N SER A 152 0.29 15.29 4.87
CA SER A 152 1.25 15.80 5.86
C SER A 152 2.65 15.19 5.74
N ASN A 153 2.78 13.98 5.21
CA ASN A 153 4.07 13.30 5.07
C ASN A 153 4.57 13.23 3.62
N GLY A 154 3.95 13.95 2.68
CA GLY A 154 4.39 14.01 1.29
C GLY A 154 4.37 12.66 0.56
N LEU A 155 3.43 11.77 0.92
CA LEU A 155 3.42 10.38 0.44
C LEU A 155 3.04 10.24 -1.04
N MET A 156 2.47 11.29 -1.65
CA MET A 156 2.18 11.33 -3.10
C MET A 156 3.45 11.14 -3.95
N SER A 157 4.63 11.48 -3.42
CA SER A 157 5.91 11.23 -4.10
C SER A 157 6.17 9.73 -4.37
N LEU A 158 5.60 8.82 -3.57
CA LEU A 158 5.69 7.38 -3.80
C LEU A 158 4.83 6.95 -5.00
N ASP A 159 3.68 7.58 -5.21
CA ASP A 159 2.81 7.30 -6.36
C ASP A 159 3.47 7.76 -7.67
N GLU A 160 4.16 8.91 -7.65
CA GLU A 160 4.95 9.38 -8.78
C GLU A 160 6.12 8.44 -9.11
N GLN A 161 6.77 7.87 -8.10
CA GLN A 161 7.80 6.83 -8.30
C GLN A 161 7.22 5.56 -8.93
N LEU A 162 6.01 5.15 -8.53
CA LEU A 162 5.32 4.02 -9.15
C LEU A 162 5.03 4.29 -10.62
N LYS A 163 4.50 5.47 -10.97
CA LYS A 163 4.23 5.85 -12.37
C LYS A 163 5.50 5.72 -13.23
N LYS A 164 6.65 6.21 -12.74
CA LYS A 164 7.94 6.09 -13.44
C LYS A 164 8.39 4.65 -13.67
N LYS A 165 8.04 3.71 -12.77
CA LYS A 165 8.37 2.28 -12.92
C LYS A 165 7.40 1.53 -13.84
N VAL A 166 6.15 1.98 -13.93
CA VAL A 166 5.12 1.36 -14.79
C VAL A 166 5.24 1.85 -16.24
N VAL A 167 5.72 3.08 -16.44
CA VAL A 167 6.17 3.53 -17.76
C VAL A 167 7.42 2.71 -18.11
N PRO A 168 7.43 1.98 -19.26
CA PRO A 168 8.63 1.27 -19.69
C PRO A 168 9.79 2.24 -19.80
N VAL A 169 10.79 2.11 -18.92
CA VAL A 169 12.05 2.82 -19.08
C VAL A 169 12.81 2.05 -20.16
N LEU A 170 12.94 2.62 -21.36
CA LEU A 170 13.91 2.13 -22.33
C LEU A 170 15.30 2.41 -21.74
N GLU A 171 15.88 1.44 -21.04
CA GLU A 171 17.20 1.54 -20.41
C GLU A 171 18.31 1.88 -21.42
N ASN A 172 18.03 1.66 -22.70
CA ASN A 172 18.68 2.32 -23.83
C ASN A 172 17.61 2.63 -24.88
N PRO A 173 17.26 3.89 -25.19
CA PRO A 173 16.51 4.16 -26.40
C PRO A 173 17.33 3.61 -27.58
N LEU A 174 16.77 2.64 -28.29
CA LEU A 174 17.41 2.07 -29.49
C LEU A 174 17.62 3.21 -30.49
N LYS A 175 18.87 3.68 -30.59
CA LYS A 175 19.27 4.73 -31.53
C LYS A 175 19.21 4.15 -32.95
N SER A 176 18.07 4.30 -33.61
CA SER A 176 17.89 3.95 -35.02
C SER A 176 17.63 5.20 -35.84
N LYS A 177 18.47 5.44 -36.86
CA LYS A 177 18.20 6.44 -37.91
C LYS A 177 17.26 5.91 -38.99
N ASN A 178 16.81 4.66 -38.88
CA ASN A 178 16.09 3.97 -39.93
C ASN A 178 14.57 4.21 -39.81
N THR A 179 13.96 4.76 -40.86
CA THR A 179 12.56 5.22 -40.89
C THR A 179 11.56 4.14 -40.54
N TRP A 180 11.81 2.89 -40.96
CA TRP A 180 10.91 1.76 -40.66
C TRP A 180 10.82 1.45 -39.16
N PHE A 181 11.90 1.66 -38.41
CA PHE A 181 11.95 1.38 -36.97
C PHE A 181 11.22 2.47 -36.16
N LYS A 182 11.20 3.72 -36.65
CA LYS A 182 10.40 4.81 -36.05
C LYS A 182 8.90 4.53 -36.17
N ASN A 183 8.44 4.14 -37.37
CA ASN A 183 7.04 3.80 -37.61
C ASN A 183 6.59 2.59 -36.77
N LEU A 184 7.48 1.63 -36.53
CA LEU A 184 7.22 0.49 -35.66
C LEU A 184 7.00 0.93 -34.21
N LEU A 185 7.83 1.83 -33.66
CA LEU A 185 7.71 2.30 -32.28
C LEU A 185 6.44 3.14 -32.06
N GLU A 186 6.07 3.98 -33.02
CA GLU A 186 4.80 4.75 -33.00
C GLU A 186 3.58 3.82 -32.97
N THR A 187 3.63 2.68 -33.68
CA THR A 187 2.57 1.67 -33.68
C THR A 187 2.33 1.04 -32.31
N PHE A 188 3.37 0.97 -31.46
CA PHE A 188 3.26 0.46 -30.08
C PHE A 188 3.05 1.56 -29.03
N SER A 189 2.78 2.80 -29.43
CA SER A 189 2.68 3.96 -28.52
C SER A 189 3.92 4.17 -27.64
N LEU A 190 5.10 3.78 -28.15
CA LEU A 190 6.38 4.00 -27.48
C LEU A 190 6.96 5.34 -27.97
N THR A 191 7.16 6.28 -27.07
CA THR A 191 7.74 7.60 -27.39
C THR A 191 9.26 7.52 -27.53
N ILE A 192 9.78 8.12 -28.60
CA ILE A 192 11.22 8.32 -28.79
C ILE A 192 11.62 9.63 -28.11
N ASP A 193 12.60 9.60 -27.21
CA ASP A 193 13.23 10.81 -26.70
C ASP A 193 14.17 11.39 -27.76
N THR A 194 13.79 12.52 -28.37
CA THR A 194 14.59 13.22 -29.38
C THR A 194 15.46 14.32 -28.79
N THR A 195 15.44 14.54 -27.47
CA THR A 195 16.20 15.60 -26.81
C THR A 195 17.61 15.18 -26.43
N THR A 196 18.45 14.87 -27.42
CA THR A 196 19.87 15.28 -27.49
C THR A 196 20.53 14.66 -28.72
N THR A 197 20.56 15.43 -29.80
CA THR A 197 21.58 15.29 -30.85
C THR A 197 22.07 16.69 -31.20
N LYS A 198 23.17 17.10 -30.56
CA LYS A 198 24.21 17.85 -31.26
C LYS A 198 25.24 16.84 -31.75
#